data_AF-A0A355YQK0-F1
#
_entry.id   AF-A0A355YQK0-F1
#
_cell.length_a   1.000
_cell.length_b   1.000
_cell.length_c   1.000
_cell.angle_alpha   90.00
_cell.angle_beta   90.00
_cell.angle_gamma   90.00
#
_symmetry.space_group_name_H-M   'P 1'
#
loop_
_entity.id
_entity.type
_entity.pdbx_description
1 polymer ?
#
loop_
_entity_poly.entity_id
_entity_poly.type
_entity_poly.pdbx_seq_one_letter_code
_entity_poly.pdbx_strand_id
1 'polypeptide(L)'
;DGIAFTNKIGYPVVLRPAYTLGGSGGGIAHNQVELVEILENGLRLSRVGQVLVERCIAGWKEVEYEVMRDSAGNCITVCNMENIDPVGVHTGDSIVVAPSQTLGDKEHQMLRTSALNIINELNITGGCNVQYALHPESFEYCVIEVNPRVSRSSALASKATGYPIAKVAAKIALGYTLDEIKNAITQKTYASFEPTLDYCVVKIPRLPFDKFITASRKLTTQMKATGEVMSICNNFEGALMKAIRSLEQHVECLLDYDFSELNDDELEEMLHKVDDRRIWVIAEALRRGISYDHIHEITMIDKWFI
;
A
#
# COMPACT_ATOMS: atom_id res chain seq x y z
N ASP A 1 -20.97 17.13 18.22
CA ASP A 1 -19.56 17.13 17.77
C ASP A 1 -19.32 16.31 16.51
N GLY A 2 -19.61 15.01 16.50
CA GLY A 2 -19.38 14.14 15.33
C GLY A 2 -19.96 14.68 14.02
N ILE A 3 -21.26 15.02 13.97
CA ILE A 3 -21.90 15.59 12.77
C ILE A 3 -21.21 16.88 12.30
N ALA A 4 -20.88 17.77 13.23
CA ALA A 4 -20.23 19.05 12.91
C ALA A 4 -18.82 18.86 12.35
N PHE A 5 -18.08 17.85 12.82
CA PHE A 5 -16.77 17.51 12.28
C PHE A 5 -16.91 16.83 10.91
N THR A 6 -17.82 15.88 10.75
CA THR A 6 -18.08 15.20 9.47
C THR A 6 -18.48 16.18 8.37
N ASN A 7 -19.30 17.19 8.66
CA ASN A 7 -19.65 18.24 7.70
C ASN A 7 -18.44 19.07 7.21
N LYS A 8 -17.32 19.07 7.95
CA LYS A 8 -16.08 19.71 7.52
C LYS A 8 -15.21 18.79 6.65
N ILE A 9 -15.18 17.50 6.96
CA ILE A 9 -14.27 16.54 6.29
C ILE A 9 -14.92 15.78 5.12
N GLY A 10 -16.26 15.82 5.01
CA GLY A 10 -17.01 15.13 3.97
C GLY A 10 -17.22 13.63 4.25
N TYR A 11 -18.18 13.03 3.54
CA TYR A 11 -18.43 11.59 3.54
C TYR A 11 -17.69 10.89 2.38
N PRO A 12 -17.40 9.57 2.49
CA PRO A 12 -17.63 8.71 3.65
C PRO A 12 -16.63 8.96 4.79
N VAL A 13 -17.02 8.62 6.03
CA VAL A 13 -16.15 8.70 7.22
C VAL A 13 -16.05 7.38 7.96
N VAL A 14 -14.88 7.11 8.51
CA VAL A 14 -14.62 5.97 9.41
C VAL A 14 -14.83 6.42 10.85
N LEU A 15 -15.56 5.63 11.61
CA LEU A 15 -15.82 5.83 13.03
C LEU A 15 -15.12 4.75 13.83
N ARG A 16 -14.23 5.14 14.75
CA ARG A 16 -13.50 4.22 15.63
C ARG A 16 -13.75 4.57 17.10
N PRO A 17 -14.58 3.80 17.82
CA PRO A 17 -14.80 4.02 19.24
C PRO A 17 -13.54 3.76 20.07
N ALA A 18 -13.20 4.68 20.96
CA ALA A 18 -12.04 4.55 21.82
C ALA A 18 -12.18 3.36 22.79
N TYR A 19 -11.07 2.65 23.03
CA TYR A 19 -10.98 1.50 23.94
C TYR A 19 -11.94 0.33 23.61
N THR A 20 -12.22 0.14 22.32
CA THR A 20 -12.89 -1.05 21.79
C THR A 20 -11.89 -1.92 21.02
N LEU A 21 -12.17 -3.22 20.88
CA LEU A 21 -11.33 -4.16 20.13
C LEU A 21 -12.05 -4.62 18.87
N GLY A 22 -11.30 -4.91 17.81
CA GLY A 22 -11.83 -5.49 16.57
C GLY A 22 -12.82 -4.61 15.81
N GLY A 23 -12.80 -3.29 16.01
CA GLY A 23 -13.75 -2.37 15.36
C GLY A 23 -15.16 -2.39 15.96
N SER A 24 -15.34 -2.99 17.14
CA SER A 24 -16.65 -3.10 17.80
C SER A 24 -17.28 -1.72 18.04
N GLY A 25 -18.48 -1.50 17.49
CA GLY A 25 -19.19 -0.22 17.58
C GLY A 25 -18.73 0.86 16.60
N GLY A 26 -17.70 0.56 15.80
CA GLY A 26 -17.27 1.41 14.70
C GLY A 26 -17.91 1.01 13.37
N GLY A 27 -17.57 1.74 12.32
CA GLY A 27 -18.10 1.50 10.98
C GLY A 27 -17.71 2.59 10.00
N ILE A 28 -18.19 2.45 8.77
CA ILE A 28 -18.09 3.48 7.73
C ILE A 28 -19.48 4.08 7.56
N ALA A 29 -19.56 5.40 7.65
CA ALA A 29 -20.79 6.13 7.34
C ALA A 29 -20.63 6.82 5.99
N HIS A 30 -21.54 6.55 5.06
CA HIS A 30 -21.60 7.16 3.73
C HIS A 30 -22.51 8.39 3.68
N ASN A 31 -23.35 8.56 4.71
CA ASN A 31 -24.27 9.68 4.83
C ASN A 31 -24.54 10.01 6.32
N GLN A 32 -25.29 11.09 6.56
CA GLN A 32 -25.58 11.55 7.92
C GLN A 32 -26.47 10.59 8.73
N VAL A 33 -27.34 9.83 8.08
CA VAL A 33 -28.21 8.87 8.78
C VAL A 33 -27.35 7.76 9.38
N GLU A 34 -26.50 7.14 8.56
CA GLU A 34 -25.55 6.12 9.00
C GLU A 34 -24.57 6.66 10.05
N LEU A 35 -24.12 7.91 9.89
CA LEU A 35 -23.23 8.55 10.87
C LEU A 35 -23.84 8.57 12.26
N VAL A 36 -25.10 9.00 12.37
CA VAL A 36 -25.78 9.13 13.67
C VAL A 36 -25.93 7.76 14.31
N GLU A 37 -26.37 6.76 13.55
CA GLU A 37 -26.53 5.39 14.04
C GLU A 37 -25.19 4.80 14.55
N ILE A 38 -24.13 4.94 13.77
CA ILE A 38 -22.80 4.42 14.14
C ILE A 38 -22.21 5.21 15.31
N LEU A 39 -22.38 6.54 15.36
CA LEU A 39 -21.92 7.36 16.50
C LEU A 39 -22.63 6.98 17.80
N GLU A 40 -23.95 6.83 17.79
CA GLU A 40 -24.72 6.47 18.99
C GLU A 40 -24.28 5.11 19.52
N ASN A 41 -24.14 4.13 18.62
CA ASN A 41 -23.65 2.81 18.99
C ASN A 41 -22.20 2.84 19.49
N GLY A 42 -21.33 3.57 18.79
CA GLY A 42 -19.91 3.71 19.12
C GLY A 42 -19.67 4.41 20.46
N LEU A 43 -20.40 5.49 20.74
CA LEU A 43 -20.33 6.20 22.02
C LEU A 43 -20.83 5.32 23.17
N ARG A 44 -21.89 4.53 22.95
CA ARG A 44 -22.40 3.58 23.94
C ARG A 44 -21.40 2.46 24.26
N LEU A 45 -20.65 2.01 23.26
CA LEU A 45 -19.68 0.91 23.41
C LEU A 45 -18.28 1.38 23.87
N SER A 46 -17.94 2.65 23.66
CA SER A 46 -16.68 3.22 24.13
C SER A 46 -16.66 3.32 25.66
N ARG A 47 -15.60 2.79 26.28
CA ARG A 47 -15.39 2.87 27.74
C ARG A 47 -15.19 4.29 28.26
N VAL A 48 -14.86 5.23 27.37
CA VAL A 48 -14.58 6.63 27.69
C VAL A 48 -15.55 7.60 26.99
N GLY A 49 -16.58 7.08 26.32
CA GLY A 49 -17.55 7.89 25.59
C GLY A 49 -16.94 8.70 24.45
N GLN A 50 -15.93 8.17 23.75
CA GLN A 50 -15.27 8.85 22.64
C GLN A 50 -15.29 8.00 21.37
N VAL A 51 -15.47 8.65 20.24
CA VAL A 51 -15.35 8.06 18.90
C VAL A 51 -14.47 8.97 18.06
N LEU A 52 -13.43 8.40 17.47
CA LEU A 52 -12.61 9.07 16.46
C LEU A 52 -13.39 9.02 15.14
N VAL A 53 -13.55 10.19 14.51
CA VAL A 53 -14.16 10.33 13.19
C VAL A 53 -13.06 10.77 12.24
N GLU A 54 -12.84 9.99 11.18
CA GLU A 54 -11.81 10.26 10.17
C GLU A 54 -12.39 10.12 8.77
N ARG A 55 -11.77 10.75 7.78
CA ARG A 55 -12.17 10.55 6.39
C ARG A 55 -11.95 9.09 6.00
N CYS A 56 -12.91 8.50 5.31
CA CYS A 56 -12.74 7.17 4.72
C CYS A 56 -11.98 7.30 3.41
N ILE A 57 -10.76 6.77 3.42
CA ILE A 57 -9.86 6.68 2.27
C ILE A 57 -9.78 5.25 1.72
N ALA A 58 -10.68 4.35 2.14
CA ALA A 58 -10.73 2.98 1.64
C ALA A 58 -11.02 2.96 0.14
N GLY A 59 -10.35 2.08 -0.60
CA GLY A 59 -10.49 2.01 -2.06
C GLY A 59 -9.66 3.05 -2.83
N TRP A 60 -8.96 3.97 -2.14
CA TRP A 60 -8.02 4.89 -2.79
C TRP A 60 -6.73 4.14 -3.16
N LYS A 61 -5.97 4.66 -4.13
CA LYS A 61 -4.67 4.11 -4.48
C LYS A 61 -3.70 4.31 -3.31
N GLU A 62 -2.99 3.27 -2.92
CA GLU A 62 -1.98 3.36 -1.86
C GLU A 62 -0.57 3.44 -2.47
N VAL A 63 0.12 4.54 -2.20
CA VAL A 63 1.42 4.88 -2.79
C VAL A 63 2.43 5.15 -1.69
N GLU A 64 3.64 4.62 -1.83
CA GLU A 64 4.73 4.80 -0.87
C GLU A 64 5.94 5.47 -1.54
N TYR A 65 6.61 6.35 -0.79
CA TYR A 65 7.89 6.94 -1.18
C TYR A 65 8.95 6.64 -0.14
N GLU A 66 10.07 6.07 -0.57
CA GLU A 66 11.30 5.99 0.22
C GLU A 66 12.13 7.23 -0.06
N VAL A 67 12.33 8.04 0.97
CA VAL A 67 13.02 9.32 0.86
C VAL A 67 14.24 9.38 1.78
N MET A 68 15.27 10.09 1.34
CA MET A 68 16.53 10.27 2.06
C MET A 68 16.82 11.75 2.21
N ARG A 69 17.37 12.14 3.37
CA ARG A 69 17.81 13.50 3.66
C ARG A 69 19.11 13.50 4.44
N ASP A 70 20.05 14.37 4.08
CA ASP A 70 21.28 14.60 4.85
C ASP A 70 21.23 15.87 5.72
N SER A 71 22.31 16.13 6.45
CA SER A 71 22.44 17.29 7.34
C SER A 71 22.60 18.63 6.60
N ALA A 72 22.97 18.61 5.31
CA ALA A 72 23.06 19.80 4.47
C ALA A 72 21.71 20.21 3.86
N GLY A 73 20.67 19.39 4.06
CA GLY A 73 19.34 19.62 3.50
C GLY A 73 19.15 19.05 2.10
N ASN A 74 20.11 18.27 1.57
CA ASN A 74 19.89 17.55 0.33
C ASN A 74 18.84 16.46 0.58
N CYS A 75 17.83 16.40 -0.28
CA CYS A 75 16.75 15.42 -0.18
C CYS A 75 16.51 14.75 -1.53
N ILE A 76 16.27 13.44 -1.52
CA ILE A 76 15.99 12.65 -2.73
C ILE A 76 14.88 11.63 -2.45
N THR A 77 14.14 11.24 -3.49
CA THR A 77 13.28 10.05 -3.47
C THR A 77 14.00 8.87 -4.10
N VAL A 78 14.30 7.85 -3.31
CA VAL A 78 15.03 6.66 -3.77
C VAL A 78 14.13 5.74 -4.57
N CYS A 79 12.88 5.57 -4.15
CA CYS A 79 11.94 4.66 -4.79
C CYS A 79 10.50 5.11 -4.51
N ASN A 80 9.65 5.04 -5.52
CA ASN A 80 8.19 5.11 -5.39
C ASN A 80 7.60 3.74 -5.65
N MET A 81 6.61 3.37 -4.85
CA MET A 81 5.95 2.07 -4.91
C MET A 81 4.44 2.27 -4.95
N GLU A 82 3.75 1.42 -5.69
CA GLU A 82 2.30 1.44 -5.83
C GLU A 82 1.74 0.09 -5.38
N ASN A 83 0.73 0.12 -4.52
CA ASN A 83 0.05 -1.07 -4.06
C ASN A 83 -1.03 -1.42 -5.10
N ILE A 84 -1.08 -2.70 -5.49
CA ILE A 84 -2.18 -3.21 -6.33
C ILE A 84 -3.45 -3.27 -5.49
N ASP A 85 -3.35 -3.77 -4.26
CA ASP A 85 -4.44 -3.73 -3.31
C ASP A 85 -4.66 -2.28 -2.81
N PRO A 86 -5.88 -1.74 -2.94
CA PRO A 86 -6.17 -0.38 -2.52
C PRO A 86 -6.19 -0.25 -0.99
N VAL A 87 -6.21 1.00 -0.51
CA VAL A 87 -6.23 1.31 0.92
C VAL A 87 -7.32 0.53 1.64
N GLY A 88 -6.93 -0.16 2.70
CA GLY A 88 -7.75 -1.10 3.45
C GLY A 88 -7.05 -2.43 3.70
N VAL A 89 -6.07 -2.76 2.85
CA VAL A 89 -5.09 -3.82 3.07
C VAL A 89 -3.77 -3.18 3.49
N HIS A 90 -3.18 -3.65 4.58
CA HIS A 90 -1.87 -3.17 5.03
C HIS A 90 -0.81 -3.41 3.95
N THR A 91 0.08 -2.46 3.65
CA THR A 91 1.11 -2.59 2.58
C THR A 91 1.98 -3.86 2.68
N GLY A 92 2.22 -4.31 3.92
CA GLY A 92 2.88 -5.60 4.20
C GLY A 92 2.14 -6.84 3.69
N ASP A 93 0.81 -6.79 3.63
CA ASP A 93 -0.10 -7.82 3.10
C ASP A 93 -0.59 -7.52 1.67
N SER A 94 -0.23 -6.36 1.10
CA SER A 94 -0.57 -6.00 -0.28
C SER A 94 0.44 -6.55 -1.29
N ILE A 95 -0.01 -6.78 -2.53
CA ILE A 95 0.89 -6.88 -3.67
C ILE A 95 1.36 -5.46 -4.03
N VAL A 96 2.67 -5.29 -4.23
CA VAL A 96 3.28 -3.96 -4.43
C VAL A 96 4.19 -3.97 -5.64
N VAL A 97 4.16 -2.91 -6.44
CA VAL A 97 5.01 -2.73 -7.61
C VAL A 97 5.96 -1.54 -7.46
N ALA A 98 7.14 -1.64 -8.06
CA ALA A 98 8.09 -0.54 -8.18
C ALA A 98 8.65 -0.47 -9.62
N PRO A 99 8.69 0.72 -10.26
CA PRO A 99 8.13 2.00 -9.80
C PRO A 99 6.58 1.99 -9.81
N SER A 100 5.93 3.08 -9.38
CA SER A 100 4.48 3.26 -9.62
C SER A 100 4.16 3.26 -11.12
N GLN A 101 3.02 2.70 -11.50
CA GLN A 101 2.63 2.44 -12.88
C GLN A 101 1.52 3.37 -13.36
N THR A 102 0.61 3.78 -12.47
CA THR A 102 -0.63 4.48 -12.86
C THR A 102 -0.64 5.97 -12.53
N LEU A 103 0.47 6.49 -11.98
CA LEU A 103 0.60 7.91 -11.66
C LEU A 103 1.02 8.71 -12.89
N GLY A 104 0.23 9.73 -13.24
CA GLY A 104 0.68 10.77 -14.16
C GLY A 104 1.82 11.59 -13.54
N ASP A 105 2.67 12.21 -14.36
CA ASP A 105 3.83 12.99 -13.87
C ASP A 105 3.41 14.06 -12.86
N LYS A 106 2.27 14.73 -13.08
CA LYS A 106 1.74 15.74 -12.14
C LYS A 106 1.42 15.13 -10.76
N GLU A 107 0.83 13.95 -10.71
CA GLU A 107 0.52 13.24 -9.45
C GLU A 107 1.82 12.78 -8.78
N HIS A 108 2.72 12.21 -9.56
CA HIS A 108 4.04 11.79 -9.08
C HIS A 108 4.82 12.96 -8.48
N GLN A 109 4.93 14.11 -9.16
CA GLN A 109 5.65 15.28 -8.67
C GLN A 109 4.97 15.90 -7.44
N MET A 110 3.64 15.86 -7.38
CA MET A 110 2.88 16.32 -6.21
C MET A 110 3.21 15.47 -4.97
N LEU A 111 3.11 14.15 -5.07
CA LEU A 111 3.42 13.23 -3.96
C LEU A 111 4.91 13.25 -3.59
N ARG A 112 5.80 13.32 -4.60
CA ARG A 112 7.25 13.50 -4.42
C ARG A 112 7.55 14.78 -3.63
N THR A 113 6.99 15.91 -4.04
CA THR A 113 7.18 17.21 -3.36
C THR A 113 6.66 17.14 -1.92
N SER A 114 5.48 16.55 -1.72
CA SER A 114 4.93 16.31 -0.38
C SER A 114 5.90 15.49 0.49
N ALA A 115 6.48 14.41 -0.05
CA ALA A 115 7.37 13.53 0.71
C ALA A 115 8.67 14.24 1.11
N LEU A 116 9.23 15.04 0.19
CA LEU A 116 10.41 15.85 0.44
C LEU A 116 10.13 16.98 1.46
N ASN A 117 8.95 17.59 1.43
CA ASN A 117 8.56 18.59 2.43
C ASN A 117 8.40 17.97 3.82
N ILE A 118 7.78 16.79 3.90
CA ILE A 118 7.58 16.05 5.16
C ILE A 118 8.92 15.69 5.81
N ILE A 119 9.86 15.08 5.07
CA ILE A 119 11.16 14.68 5.64
C ILE A 119 11.97 15.92 6.08
N ASN A 120 11.83 17.05 5.38
CA ASN A 120 12.45 18.32 5.76
C ASN A 120 11.85 18.91 7.04
N GLU A 121 10.52 18.99 7.14
CA GLU A 121 9.83 19.55 8.30
C GLU A 121 10.13 18.74 9.57
N LEU A 122 10.19 17.42 9.43
CA LEU A 122 10.57 16.51 10.52
C LEU A 122 12.07 16.51 10.84
N ASN A 123 12.88 17.26 10.09
CA ASN A 123 14.34 17.36 10.24
C ASN A 123 15.04 15.99 10.33
N ILE A 124 14.55 15.01 9.57
CA ILE A 124 15.13 13.68 9.57
C ILE A 124 16.49 13.72 8.86
N THR A 125 17.48 13.06 9.43
CA THR A 125 18.83 12.89 8.85
C THR A 125 19.08 11.39 8.70
N GLY A 126 18.87 10.88 7.49
CA GLY A 126 18.78 9.45 7.20
C GLY A 126 17.68 9.16 6.18
N GLY A 127 17.02 8.01 6.33
CA GLY A 127 15.92 7.59 5.47
C GLY A 127 14.59 7.51 6.20
N CYS A 128 13.50 7.78 5.49
CA CYS A 128 12.15 7.53 5.95
C CYS A 128 11.23 7.07 4.83
N ASN A 129 10.19 6.34 5.20
CA ASN A 129 9.11 5.94 4.31
C ASN A 129 7.89 6.85 4.56
N VAL A 130 7.27 7.34 3.49
CA VAL A 130 6.04 8.14 3.54
C VAL A 130 4.96 7.44 2.75
N GLN A 131 3.80 7.23 3.37
CA GLN A 131 2.66 6.54 2.76
C GLN A 131 1.52 7.49 2.45
N TYR A 132 0.89 7.29 1.30
CA TYR A 132 -0.18 8.13 0.77
C TYR A 132 -1.38 7.30 0.35
N ALA A 133 -2.56 7.87 0.53
CA ALA A 133 -3.77 7.48 -0.18
C ALA A 133 -4.03 8.55 -1.25
N LEU A 134 -4.07 8.17 -2.53
CA LEU A 134 -4.39 9.06 -3.65
C LEU A 134 -5.78 8.73 -4.21
N HIS A 135 -6.64 9.73 -4.34
CA HIS A 135 -7.97 9.57 -4.92
C HIS A 135 -7.84 9.14 -6.40
N PRO A 136 -8.54 8.09 -6.86
CA PRO A 136 -8.33 7.54 -8.20
C PRO A 136 -8.72 8.49 -9.34
N GLU A 137 -9.65 9.42 -9.09
CA GLU A 137 -10.20 10.34 -10.11
C GLU A 137 -9.84 11.82 -9.88
N SER A 138 -8.98 12.13 -8.90
CA SER A 138 -8.64 13.52 -8.58
C SER A 138 -7.23 13.66 -7.99
N PHE A 139 -6.73 14.89 -7.88
CA PHE A 139 -5.44 15.17 -7.23
C PHE A 139 -5.52 15.18 -5.71
N GLU A 140 -6.65 14.78 -5.13
CA GLU A 140 -6.79 14.72 -3.68
C GLU A 140 -5.98 13.56 -3.11
N TYR A 141 -5.17 13.83 -2.09
CA TYR A 141 -4.42 12.81 -1.39
C TYR A 141 -4.48 13.00 0.13
N CYS A 142 -4.24 11.91 0.86
CA CYS A 142 -4.00 11.90 2.30
C CYS A 142 -2.61 11.36 2.57
N VAL A 143 -1.89 11.96 3.52
CA VAL A 143 -0.74 11.30 4.16
C VAL A 143 -1.32 10.29 5.15
N ILE A 144 -0.95 9.01 5.04
CA ILE A 144 -1.39 7.95 5.95
C ILE A 144 -0.47 7.93 7.16
N GLU A 145 0.82 7.69 6.92
CA GLU A 145 1.84 7.67 7.97
C GLU A 145 3.24 8.02 7.43
N VAL A 146 4.13 8.32 8.37
CA VAL A 146 5.56 8.55 8.11
C VAL A 146 6.36 7.69 9.08
N ASN A 147 7.26 6.87 8.55
CA ASN A 147 8.14 6.02 9.33
C ASN A 147 9.56 6.60 9.32
N PRO A 148 10.00 7.32 10.36
CA PRO A 148 11.31 8.01 10.41
C PRO A 148 12.47 7.04 10.69
N ARG A 149 12.51 5.92 9.96
CA ARG A 149 13.50 4.85 10.08
C ARG A 149 13.49 4.01 8.81
N VAL A 150 14.49 3.13 8.69
CA VAL A 150 14.41 2.02 7.74
C VAL A 150 13.20 1.11 8.06
N SER A 151 12.59 0.62 6.99
CA SER A 151 11.37 -0.18 6.98
C SER A 151 11.53 -1.43 6.11
N ARG A 152 10.51 -2.29 6.09
CA ARG A 152 10.42 -3.39 5.11
C ARG A 152 10.42 -2.82 3.68
N SER A 153 9.65 -1.77 3.44
CA SER A 153 9.60 -1.03 2.18
C SER A 153 10.98 -0.47 1.78
N SER A 154 11.79 0.01 2.73
CA SER A 154 13.16 0.47 2.45
C SER A 154 14.09 -0.67 2.02
N ALA A 155 13.89 -1.88 2.55
CA ALA A 155 14.64 -3.05 2.14
C ALA A 155 14.22 -3.49 0.73
N LEU A 156 12.91 -3.51 0.45
CA LEU A 156 12.35 -3.75 -0.89
C LEU A 156 12.89 -2.74 -1.90
N ALA A 157 12.81 -1.43 -1.60
CA ALA A 157 13.33 -0.36 -2.43
C ALA A 157 14.85 -0.47 -2.66
N SER A 158 15.61 -0.87 -1.64
CA SER A 158 17.06 -1.08 -1.79
C SER A 158 17.36 -2.23 -2.76
N LYS A 159 16.52 -3.27 -2.77
CA LYS A 159 16.65 -4.39 -3.70
C LYS A 159 16.13 -4.06 -5.09
N ALA A 160 15.05 -3.30 -5.17
CA ALA A 160 14.46 -2.85 -6.43
C ALA A 160 15.40 -1.91 -7.19
N THR A 161 16.02 -0.95 -6.50
CA THR A 161 16.82 0.09 -7.14
C THR A 161 18.32 -0.20 -7.15
N GLY A 162 18.77 -1.14 -6.33
CA GLY A 162 20.17 -1.33 -6.01
C GLY A 162 20.79 -0.23 -5.14
N TYR A 163 20.02 0.80 -4.75
CA TYR A 163 20.47 1.87 -3.86
C TYR A 163 20.50 1.36 -2.41
N PRO A 164 21.65 1.30 -1.72
CA PRO A 164 21.73 0.66 -0.41
C PRO A 164 21.29 1.62 0.72
N ILE A 165 19.98 1.85 0.87
CA ILE A 165 19.38 2.87 1.76
C ILE A 165 19.98 2.81 3.17
N ALA A 166 19.97 1.65 3.83
CA ALA A 166 20.49 1.51 5.18
C ALA A 166 21.99 1.86 5.30
N LYS A 167 22.79 1.52 4.28
CA LYS A 167 24.23 1.82 4.25
C LYS A 167 24.50 3.30 4.05
N VAL A 168 23.71 3.97 3.22
CA VAL A 168 23.79 5.42 3.00
C VAL A 168 23.31 6.16 4.24
N ALA A 169 22.17 5.76 4.82
CA ALA A 169 21.62 6.33 6.05
C ALA A 169 22.62 6.23 7.22
N ALA A 170 23.31 5.10 7.37
CA ALA A 170 24.37 4.95 8.39
C ALA A 170 25.53 5.93 8.19
N LYS A 171 25.93 6.22 6.94
CA LYS A 171 26.98 7.22 6.66
C LYS A 171 26.49 8.63 6.93
N ILE A 172 25.26 8.96 6.55
CA ILE A 172 24.63 10.25 6.87
C ILE A 172 24.61 10.47 8.39
N ALA A 173 24.28 9.44 9.17
CA ALA A 173 24.31 9.50 10.63
C ALA A 173 25.72 9.78 11.21
N LEU A 174 26.79 9.49 10.45
CA LEU A 174 28.18 9.84 10.80
C LEU A 174 28.59 11.25 10.35
N GLY A 175 27.67 12.02 9.76
CA GLY A 175 27.90 13.40 9.31
C GLY A 175 28.23 13.54 7.83
N TYR A 176 28.20 12.46 7.04
CA TYR A 176 28.39 12.56 5.59
C TYR A 176 27.17 13.18 4.91
N THR A 177 27.41 13.91 3.82
CA THR A 177 26.35 14.35 2.89
C THR A 177 26.19 13.39 1.71
N LEU A 178 25.04 13.42 1.05
CA LEU A 178 24.71 12.50 -0.06
C LEU A 178 25.72 12.60 -1.22
N ASP A 179 26.24 13.79 -1.48
CA ASP A 179 27.23 14.11 -2.50
C ASP A 179 28.67 13.68 -2.15
N GLU A 180 28.94 13.27 -0.91
CA GLU A 180 30.22 12.67 -0.49
C GLU A 180 30.22 11.14 -0.60
N ILE A 181 29.03 10.53 -0.61
CA ILE A 181 28.87 9.08 -0.58
C ILE A 181 28.88 8.55 -2.02
N LYS A 182 29.92 7.81 -2.42
CA LYS A 182 29.95 7.16 -3.74
C LYS A 182 28.85 6.12 -3.91
N ASN A 183 28.24 6.09 -5.11
CA ASN A 183 27.28 5.07 -5.52
C ASN A 183 27.96 3.70 -5.58
N ALA A 184 27.46 2.74 -4.80
CA ALA A 184 28.06 1.42 -4.63
C ALA A 184 28.00 0.54 -5.88
N ILE A 185 27.07 0.78 -6.80
CA ILE A 185 26.89 -0.03 -8.02
C ILE A 185 27.69 0.57 -9.18
N THR A 186 27.44 1.84 -9.51
CA THR A 186 28.05 2.45 -10.69
C THR A 186 29.50 2.87 -10.45
N GLN A 187 29.90 3.12 -9.19
CA GLN A 187 31.24 3.57 -8.75
C GLN A 187 31.77 4.86 -9.42
N LYS A 188 30.94 5.50 -10.26
CA LYS A 188 31.25 6.71 -11.04
C LYS A 188 30.40 7.90 -10.64
N THR A 189 29.29 7.67 -9.94
CA THR A 189 28.35 8.69 -9.46
C THR A 189 28.31 8.69 -7.93
N TYR A 190 27.56 9.63 -7.35
CA TYR A 190 27.36 9.76 -5.91
C TYR A 190 25.98 9.26 -5.49
N ALA A 191 25.68 9.27 -4.20
CA ALA A 191 24.41 8.84 -3.64
C ALA A 191 23.33 9.94 -3.75
N SER A 192 23.70 11.16 -4.14
CA SER A 192 22.83 12.32 -4.40
C SER A 192 22.14 12.25 -5.76
N PHE A 193 21.34 11.21 -6.00
CA PHE A 193 20.55 11.05 -7.21
C PHE A 193 19.30 10.20 -6.94
N GLU A 194 18.29 10.32 -7.78
CA GLU A 194 17.09 9.48 -7.76
C GLU A 194 17.27 8.34 -8.77
N PRO A 195 17.25 7.06 -8.34
CA PRO A 195 17.31 5.92 -9.24
C PRO A 195 16.19 5.92 -10.29
N THR A 196 16.51 5.44 -11.49
CA THR A 196 15.53 5.17 -12.55
C THR A 196 15.64 3.71 -12.93
N LEU A 197 14.50 3.02 -13.04
CA LEU A 197 14.44 1.59 -13.32
C LEU A 197 13.96 1.38 -14.76
N ASP A 198 14.62 0.47 -15.48
CA ASP A 198 14.25 -0.01 -16.81
C ASP A 198 13.55 -1.38 -16.75
N TYR A 199 13.00 -1.71 -15.57
CA TYR A 199 12.27 -2.94 -15.26
C TYR A 199 11.18 -2.67 -14.23
N CYS A 200 10.24 -3.60 -14.13
CA CYS A 200 9.23 -3.67 -13.09
C CYS A 200 9.67 -4.66 -12.00
N VAL A 201 9.48 -4.25 -10.75
CA VAL A 201 9.63 -5.08 -9.57
C VAL A 201 8.24 -5.37 -9.01
N VAL A 202 7.97 -6.63 -8.65
CA VAL A 202 6.72 -7.03 -8.00
C VAL A 202 7.05 -7.73 -6.70
N LYS A 203 6.44 -7.28 -5.60
CA LYS A 203 6.45 -7.94 -4.31
C LYS A 203 5.09 -8.59 -4.07
N ILE A 204 5.10 -9.85 -3.63
CA ILE A 204 3.90 -10.55 -3.14
C ILE A 204 4.15 -11.02 -1.70
N PRO A 205 3.21 -10.81 -0.77
CA PRO A 205 3.33 -11.31 0.61
C PRO A 205 3.22 -12.84 0.66
N ARG A 206 3.94 -13.46 1.62
CA ARG A 206 3.77 -14.87 1.98
C ARG A 206 2.92 -14.98 3.24
N LEU A 207 1.67 -15.40 3.07
CA LEU A 207 0.73 -15.60 4.17
C LEU A 207 0.72 -17.07 4.64
N PRO A 208 0.70 -17.34 5.96
CA PRO A 208 0.89 -18.69 6.51
C PRO A 208 -0.41 -19.50 6.64
N PHE A 209 -1.41 -19.27 5.80
CA PHE A 209 -2.72 -19.93 5.94
C PHE A 209 -2.72 -21.44 5.62
N ASP A 210 -1.65 -21.93 4.99
CA ASP A 210 -1.32 -23.36 4.89
C ASP A 210 -1.06 -24.00 6.26
N LYS A 211 -0.60 -23.21 7.24
CA LYS A 211 -0.30 -23.67 8.61
C LYS A 211 -1.39 -23.31 9.62
N PHE A 212 -2.17 -22.26 9.35
CA PHE A 212 -3.23 -21.76 10.24
C PHE A 212 -4.61 -21.86 9.56
N ILE A 213 -5.10 -23.09 9.38
CA ILE A 213 -6.31 -23.39 8.60
C ILE A 213 -7.58 -22.72 9.16
N THR A 214 -7.64 -22.53 10.48
CA THR A 214 -8.78 -21.89 11.16
C THR A 214 -8.65 -20.37 11.28
N ALA A 215 -7.52 -19.79 10.88
CA ALA A 215 -7.33 -18.35 10.94
C ALA A 215 -8.11 -17.66 9.83
N SER A 216 -8.65 -16.48 10.14
CA SER A 216 -9.35 -15.67 9.14
C SER A 216 -8.39 -15.21 8.06
N ARG A 217 -8.71 -15.54 6.81
CA ARG A 217 -7.98 -15.14 5.59
C ARG A 217 -8.19 -13.68 5.17
N LYS A 218 -9.21 -13.03 5.72
CA LYS A 218 -9.56 -11.63 5.40
C LYS A 218 -8.37 -10.71 5.66
N LEU A 219 -7.89 -10.00 4.64
CA LEU A 219 -6.86 -9.00 4.78
C LEU A 219 -7.46 -7.70 5.33
N THR A 220 -6.67 -6.99 6.13
CA THR A 220 -7.08 -5.76 6.83
C THR A 220 -5.88 -4.83 6.95
N THR A 221 -6.04 -3.71 7.65
CA THR A 221 -4.93 -2.83 8.04
C THR A 221 -3.97 -3.46 9.06
N GLN A 222 -4.28 -4.64 9.62
CA GLN A 222 -3.35 -5.43 10.43
C GLN A 222 -2.66 -6.48 9.57
N MET A 223 -1.32 -6.41 9.51
CA MET A 223 -0.47 -7.36 8.78
C MET A 223 -0.58 -8.79 9.32
N LYS A 224 -0.68 -9.76 8.41
CA LYS A 224 -0.70 -11.21 8.66
C LYS A 224 0.41 -11.96 7.92
N ALA A 225 1.04 -11.33 6.93
CA ALA A 225 2.16 -11.91 6.19
C ALA A 225 3.34 -12.26 7.11
N THR A 226 3.95 -13.41 6.86
CA THR A 226 5.13 -13.90 7.59
C THR A 226 6.42 -13.74 6.80
N GLY A 227 6.31 -13.37 5.53
CA GLY A 227 7.42 -13.10 4.64
C GLY A 227 6.90 -12.45 3.36
N GLU A 228 7.78 -12.31 2.38
CA GLU A 228 7.46 -11.75 1.07
C GLU A 228 8.46 -12.28 0.04
N VAL A 229 8.02 -12.30 -1.23
CA VAL A 229 8.86 -12.61 -2.38
C VAL A 229 8.95 -11.38 -3.26
N MET A 230 10.09 -11.20 -3.91
CA MET A 230 10.31 -10.10 -4.85
C MET A 230 10.79 -10.67 -6.17
N SER A 231 10.19 -10.23 -7.27
CA SER A 231 10.60 -10.56 -8.62
C SER A 231 10.93 -9.30 -9.42
N ILE A 232 11.70 -9.49 -10.48
CA ILE A 232 12.09 -8.42 -11.41
C ILE A 232 11.87 -8.92 -12.84
N CYS A 233 11.22 -8.13 -13.68
CA CYS A 233 11.09 -8.39 -15.12
C CYS A 233 10.98 -7.08 -15.90
N ASN A 234 11.20 -7.10 -17.21
CA ASN A 234 11.09 -5.91 -18.06
C ASN A 234 9.64 -5.49 -18.36
N ASN A 235 8.65 -6.23 -17.86
CA ASN A 235 7.23 -5.93 -17.90
C ASN A 235 6.55 -6.42 -16.62
N PHE A 236 5.33 -5.94 -16.36
CA PHE A 236 4.60 -6.24 -15.14
C PHE A 236 4.16 -7.71 -15.09
N GLU A 237 3.62 -8.23 -16.17
CA GLU A 237 3.07 -9.58 -16.28
C GLU A 237 4.12 -10.64 -15.98
N GLY A 238 5.32 -10.48 -16.56
CA GLY A 238 6.46 -11.36 -16.31
C GLY A 238 6.98 -11.25 -14.88
N ALA A 239 6.96 -10.07 -14.27
CA ALA A 239 7.33 -9.89 -12.88
C ALA A 239 6.29 -10.57 -11.96
N LEU A 240 4.99 -10.33 -12.16
CA LEU A 240 3.91 -10.94 -11.41
C LEU A 240 3.98 -12.47 -11.47
N MET A 241 4.09 -13.04 -12.67
CA MET A 241 4.18 -14.49 -12.85
C MET A 241 5.41 -15.11 -12.20
N LYS A 242 6.56 -14.41 -12.21
CA LYS A 242 7.76 -14.85 -11.48
C LYS A 242 7.56 -14.80 -9.97
N ALA A 243 6.90 -13.77 -9.45
CA ALA A 243 6.60 -13.65 -8.02
C ALA A 243 5.68 -14.77 -7.56
N ILE A 244 4.59 -15.04 -8.29
CA ILE A 244 3.64 -16.13 -7.99
C ILE A 244 4.36 -17.48 -7.89
N ARG A 245 5.19 -17.82 -8.89
CA ARG A 245 5.97 -19.06 -8.91
C ARG A 245 6.96 -19.17 -7.75
N SER A 246 7.39 -18.04 -7.20
CA SER A 246 8.40 -17.96 -6.15
C SER A 246 7.80 -17.98 -4.74
N LEU A 247 6.46 -18.02 -4.59
CA LEU A 247 5.77 -18.03 -3.29
C LEU A 247 6.00 -19.30 -2.46
N GLU A 248 6.52 -20.37 -3.07
CA GLU A 248 6.70 -21.66 -2.41
C GLU A 248 5.37 -22.18 -1.80
N GLN A 249 4.29 -22.05 -2.56
CA GLN A 249 2.93 -22.48 -2.20
C GLN A 249 2.35 -23.50 -3.20
N HIS A 250 3.20 -24.15 -4.00
CA HIS A 250 2.80 -25.05 -5.08
C HIS A 250 1.88 -24.40 -6.13
N VAL A 251 2.02 -23.08 -6.31
CA VAL A 251 1.32 -22.32 -7.34
C VAL A 251 2.29 -21.97 -8.45
N GLU A 252 1.98 -22.36 -9.68
CA GLU A 252 2.84 -22.11 -10.85
C GLU A 252 2.34 -20.97 -11.75
N CYS A 253 1.09 -20.56 -11.59
CA CYS A 253 0.45 -19.57 -12.44
C CYS A 253 -0.81 -19.01 -11.78
N LEU A 254 -1.47 -18.09 -12.47
CA LEU A 254 -2.76 -17.53 -12.05
C LEU A 254 -3.94 -18.51 -12.21
N LEU A 255 -3.70 -19.82 -12.21
CA LEU A 255 -4.74 -20.85 -12.23
C LEU A 255 -4.87 -21.46 -10.85
N ASP A 256 -6.10 -21.55 -10.36
CA ASP A 256 -6.46 -22.28 -9.16
C ASP A 256 -7.75 -23.05 -9.45
N TYR A 257 -7.70 -24.38 -9.31
CA TYR A 257 -8.81 -25.26 -9.67
C TYR A 257 -10.01 -25.04 -8.75
N ASP A 258 -9.79 -24.60 -7.51
CA ASP A 258 -10.86 -24.33 -6.55
C ASP A 258 -11.86 -23.27 -7.07
N PHE A 259 -11.42 -22.34 -7.93
CA PHE A 259 -12.29 -21.29 -8.50
C PHE A 259 -12.90 -21.68 -9.85
N SER A 260 -12.28 -22.62 -10.57
CA SER A 260 -12.78 -23.07 -11.87
C SER A 260 -14.11 -23.85 -11.78
N GLU A 261 -14.40 -24.43 -10.61
CA GLU A 261 -15.63 -25.20 -10.36
C GLU A 261 -16.79 -24.35 -9.83
N LEU A 262 -16.54 -23.09 -9.41
CA LEU A 262 -17.57 -22.19 -8.90
C LEU A 262 -18.52 -21.76 -10.03
N ASN A 263 -19.79 -21.52 -9.69
CA ASN A 263 -20.68 -20.80 -10.61
C ASN A 263 -20.39 -19.28 -10.60
N ASP A 264 -21.01 -18.53 -11.51
CA ASP A 264 -20.70 -17.10 -11.68
C ASP A 264 -21.11 -16.26 -10.46
N ASP A 265 -22.24 -16.57 -9.81
CA ASP A 265 -22.70 -15.88 -8.60
C ASP A 265 -21.72 -16.11 -7.43
N GLU A 266 -21.24 -17.35 -7.27
CA GLU A 266 -20.23 -17.71 -6.27
C GLU A 266 -18.89 -17.00 -6.54
N LEU A 267 -18.47 -16.91 -7.80
CA LEU A 267 -17.24 -16.20 -8.19
C LEU A 267 -17.35 -14.70 -7.92
N GLU A 268 -18.50 -14.09 -8.19
CA GLU A 268 -18.78 -12.68 -7.89
C GLU A 268 -18.71 -12.42 -6.37
N GLU A 269 -19.30 -13.29 -5.55
CA GLU A 269 -19.17 -13.20 -4.09
C GLU A 269 -17.70 -13.28 -3.63
N MET A 270 -16.88 -14.07 -4.33
CA MET A 270 -15.45 -14.17 -4.06
C MET A 270 -14.68 -12.89 -4.43
N LEU A 271 -15.08 -12.14 -5.46
CA LEU A 271 -14.43 -10.86 -5.82
C LEU A 271 -14.57 -9.81 -4.71
N HIS A 272 -15.70 -9.82 -3.99
CA HIS A 272 -15.93 -8.96 -2.82
C HIS A 272 -15.08 -9.33 -1.60
N LYS A 273 -14.50 -10.55 -1.57
CA LYS A 273 -13.64 -10.99 -0.47
C LYS A 273 -12.23 -10.45 -0.66
N VAL A 274 -11.84 -9.56 0.24
CA VAL A 274 -10.47 -9.06 0.35
C VAL A 274 -9.65 -10.07 1.17
N ASP A 275 -9.15 -11.11 0.51
CA ASP A 275 -8.35 -12.19 1.12
C ASP A 275 -7.06 -12.48 0.32
N ASP A 276 -6.25 -13.44 0.79
CA ASP A 276 -4.99 -13.80 0.15
C ASP A 276 -5.13 -14.42 -1.25
N ARG A 277 -6.33 -14.87 -1.65
CA ARG A 277 -6.56 -15.58 -2.90
C ARG A 277 -7.14 -14.68 -4.01
N ARG A 278 -7.37 -13.40 -3.70
CA ARG A 278 -8.05 -12.44 -4.56
C ARG A 278 -7.49 -12.35 -5.99
N ILE A 279 -6.16 -12.39 -6.16
CA ILE A 279 -5.54 -12.29 -7.49
C ILE A 279 -5.89 -13.48 -8.41
N TRP A 280 -6.10 -14.68 -7.85
CA TRP A 280 -6.54 -15.85 -8.61
C TRP A 280 -8.03 -15.77 -8.97
N VAL A 281 -8.85 -15.23 -8.07
CA VAL A 281 -10.28 -14.97 -8.33
C VAL A 281 -10.43 -13.96 -9.48
N ILE A 282 -9.65 -12.89 -9.47
CA ILE A 282 -9.61 -11.90 -10.57
C ILE A 282 -9.20 -12.56 -11.89
N ALA A 283 -8.15 -13.39 -11.87
CA ALA A 283 -7.71 -14.09 -13.07
C ALA A 283 -8.79 -15.04 -13.62
N GLU A 284 -9.57 -15.68 -12.76
CA GLU A 284 -10.69 -16.53 -13.18
C GLU A 284 -11.86 -15.71 -13.74
N ALA A 285 -12.22 -14.59 -13.10
CA ALA A 285 -13.22 -13.67 -13.60
C ALA A 285 -12.89 -13.18 -15.03
N LEU A 286 -11.62 -12.86 -15.28
CA LEU A 286 -11.14 -12.47 -16.60
C LEU A 286 -11.28 -13.60 -17.63
N ARG A 287 -11.02 -14.87 -17.26
CA ARG A 287 -11.20 -16.01 -18.16
C ARG A 287 -12.65 -16.22 -18.56
N ARG A 288 -13.58 -15.91 -17.66
CA ARG A 288 -15.04 -15.99 -17.92
C ARG A 288 -15.58 -14.78 -18.69
N GLY A 289 -14.73 -13.82 -19.02
CA GLY A 289 -15.12 -12.63 -19.77
C GLY A 289 -15.83 -11.57 -18.94
N ILE A 290 -15.70 -11.60 -17.60
CA ILE A 290 -16.15 -10.51 -16.75
C ILE A 290 -15.33 -9.26 -17.09
N SER A 291 -16.01 -8.12 -17.29
CA SER A 291 -15.36 -6.89 -17.74
C SER A 291 -14.39 -6.32 -16.70
N TYR A 292 -13.31 -5.70 -17.17
CA TYR A 292 -12.36 -4.95 -16.33
C TYR A 292 -13.04 -3.91 -15.45
N ASP A 293 -14.06 -3.23 -15.99
CA ASP A 293 -14.81 -2.20 -15.27
C ASP A 293 -15.54 -2.77 -14.07
N HIS A 294 -16.22 -3.91 -14.24
CA HIS A 294 -16.93 -4.57 -13.15
C HIS A 294 -15.97 -5.12 -12.07
N ILE A 295 -14.85 -5.72 -12.49
CA ILE A 295 -13.82 -6.16 -11.54
C ILE A 295 -13.22 -4.97 -10.79
N HIS A 296 -13.03 -3.82 -11.44
CA HIS A 296 -12.56 -2.60 -10.80
C HIS A 296 -13.58 -2.04 -9.80
N GLU A 297 -14.87 -2.01 -10.14
CA GLU A 297 -15.94 -1.50 -9.26
C GLU A 297 -16.04 -2.28 -7.94
N ILE A 298 -15.86 -3.61 -8.00
CA ILE A 298 -15.83 -4.48 -6.80
C ILE A 298 -14.45 -4.43 -6.13
N THR A 299 -13.44 -4.47 -6.98
CA THR A 299 -11.99 -4.36 -6.80
C THR A 299 -11.49 -3.27 -5.89
N MET A 300 -11.81 -2.08 -6.38
CA MET A 300 -11.04 -0.85 -6.32
C MET A 300 -9.56 -1.01 -6.76
N ILE A 301 -9.15 -2.15 -7.34
CA ILE A 301 -7.83 -2.35 -7.95
C ILE A 301 -7.80 -1.60 -9.29
N ASP A 302 -6.74 -0.84 -9.56
CA ASP A 302 -6.65 -0.06 -10.80
C ASP A 302 -6.71 -0.95 -12.04
N LYS A 303 -7.49 -0.52 -13.05
CA LYS A 303 -7.72 -1.27 -14.30
C LYS A 303 -6.44 -1.57 -15.06
N TRP A 304 -5.36 -0.82 -14.85
CA TRP A 304 -4.07 -1.12 -15.46
C TRP A 304 -3.51 -2.48 -14.99
N PHE A 305 -3.80 -2.90 -13.75
CA PHE A 305 -3.35 -4.18 -13.21
C PHE A 305 -4.28 -5.36 -13.54
N ILE A 306 -5.54 -5.09 -13.89
CA ILE A 306 -6.58 -6.08 -14.21
C ILE A 306 -6.48 -6.44 -15.69
#